data_AF-A0A2A2HDT5-F1
#
_entry.id   AF-A0A2A2HDT5-F1
#
_cell.length_a   1.000
_cell.length_b   1.000
_cell.length_c   1.000
_cell.angle_alpha   90.00
_cell.angle_beta   90.00
_cell.angle_gamma   90.00
#
_symmetry.space_group_name_H-M   'P 1'
#
loop_
_entity.id
_entity.type
_entity.pdbx_description
1 polymer ?
#
loop_
_entity_poly.entity_id
_entity_poly.type
_entity_poly.pdbx_seq_one_letter_code
_entity_poly.pdbx_strand_id
1 'polypeptide(L)'
;MKKQIQHEVLIKFIETENPRQLDNMLYNFEKHLDELKYEYFLKETENPFIYFIEYPKPNELIKITNTENLKIEDIKEVTCTINNLNHISYTIIEKIRYKITPTDTFKINIHKDSYIPYENIINTHTEITNAICNILYISESSNDPTWDINIHLIGELCAISIKRSNKNRNKFSQYTFT
;
A
#
# COMPACT_ATOMS: atom_id res chain seq x y z
N MET A 1 6.43 28.88 6.42
CA MET A 1 5.68 27.69 6.88
C MET A 1 6.51 26.45 6.53
N LYS A 2 6.71 25.51 7.46
CA LYS A 2 7.31 24.22 7.11
C LYS A 2 6.28 23.45 6.29
N LYS A 3 6.61 23.08 5.05
CA LYS A 3 5.75 22.22 4.22
C LYS A 3 5.61 20.89 4.95
N GLN A 4 4.40 20.59 5.41
CA GLN A 4 4.12 19.33 6.09
C GLN A 4 4.26 18.20 5.07
N ILE A 5 4.96 17.12 5.43
CA ILE A 5 5.10 15.95 4.56
C ILE A 5 3.72 15.33 4.42
N GLN A 6 3.24 15.20 3.18
CA GLN A 6 2.02 14.47 2.86
C GLN A 6 2.41 13.04 2.46
N HIS A 7 1.62 12.08 2.95
CA HIS A 7 1.79 10.66 2.67
C HIS A 7 0.71 10.23 1.69
N GLU A 8 1.04 9.31 0.79
CA GLU A 8 0.06 8.72 -0.13
C GLU A 8 -0.69 7.58 0.57
N VAL A 9 -2.02 7.61 0.48
CA VAL A 9 -2.89 6.57 1.02
C VAL A 9 -3.80 6.10 -0.11
N LEU A 10 -3.84 4.78 -0.32
CA LEU A 10 -4.81 4.14 -1.20
C LEU A 10 -6.11 3.95 -0.43
N ILE A 11 -7.22 4.31 -1.05
CA ILE A 11 -8.57 4.07 -0.57
C ILE A 11 -9.31 3.29 -1.65
N LYS A 12 -9.81 2.11 -1.30
CA LYS A 12 -10.67 1.28 -2.14
C LYS A 12 -12.07 1.27 -1.55
N PHE A 13 -13.03 1.82 -2.29
CA PHE A 13 -14.44 1.78 -1.97
C PHE A 13 -15.05 0.43 -2.37
N ILE A 14 -16.11 0.02 -1.66
CA ILE A 14 -16.89 -1.16 -2.06
C ILE A 14 -17.47 -0.91 -3.46
N GLU A 15 -17.33 -1.89 -4.35
CA GLU A 15 -17.88 -1.80 -5.71
C GLU A 15 -19.41 -1.69 -5.69
N THR A 16 -19.96 -0.83 -6.55
CA THR A 16 -21.40 -0.60 -6.68
C THR A 16 -21.81 -0.51 -8.13
N GLU A 17 -22.97 -1.04 -8.48
CA GLU A 17 -23.51 -0.97 -9.85
C GLU A 17 -24.07 0.42 -10.23
N ASN A 18 -24.27 1.31 -9.25
CA ASN A 18 -24.91 2.60 -9.44
C ASN A 18 -23.92 3.75 -9.16
N PRO A 19 -23.58 4.59 -10.17
CA PRO A 19 -22.68 5.72 -9.99
C PRO A 19 -23.07 6.67 -8.85
N ARG A 20 -24.37 6.87 -8.62
CA ARG A 20 -24.85 7.72 -7.52
C ARG A 20 -24.48 7.17 -6.13
N GLN A 21 -24.31 5.84 -6.00
CA GLN A 21 -23.91 5.26 -4.72
C GLN A 21 -22.45 5.57 -4.43
N LEU A 22 -21.58 5.46 -5.44
CA LEU A 22 -20.19 5.87 -5.35
C LEU A 22 -20.05 7.37 -5.03
N ASP A 23 -20.79 8.24 -5.73
CA ASP A 23 -20.79 9.69 -5.45
C ASP A 23 -21.16 10.00 -3.99
N ASN A 24 -22.18 9.32 -3.46
CA ASN A 24 -22.59 9.47 -2.06
C ASN A 24 -21.52 8.96 -1.09
N MET A 25 -20.81 7.89 -1.44
CA MET A 25 -19.71 7.35 -0.63
C MET A 25 -18.53 8.33 -0.59
N LEU A 26 -18.17 8.92 -1.73
CA LEU A 26 -17.15 9.96 -1.82
C LEU A 26 -17.54 11.21 -1.05
N TYR A 27 -18.76 11.72 -1.24
CA TYR A 27 -19.26 12.89 -0.52
C TYR A 27 -19.21 12.69 1.00
N ASN A 28 -19.65 11.53 1.48
CA ASN A 28 -19.58 11.22 2.90
C ASN A 28 -18.13 11.14 3.37
N PHE A 29 -17.24 10.53 2.60
CA PHE A 29 -15.82 10.44 2.93
C PHE A 29 -15.14 11.81 3.04
N GLU A 30 -15.31 12.68 2.04
CA GLU A 30 -14.75 14.04 2.02
C GLU A 30 -15.31 14.89 3.16
N LYS A 31 -16.61 14.76 3.47
CA LYS A 31 -17.23 15.46 4.60
C LYS A 31 -16.54 15.12 5.93
N HIS A 32 -16.20 13.86 6.20
CA HIS A 32 -15.49 13.49 7.42
C HIS A 32 -14.04 13.97 7.41
N LEU A 33 -13.38 14.03 6.25
CA LEU A 33 -12.04 14.61 6.12
C LEU A 33 -12.03 16.11 6.44
N ASP A 34 -13.02 16.85 5.96
CA ASP A 34 -13.14 18.28 6.21
C ASP A 34 -13.29 18.59 7.71
N GLU A 35 -13.91 17.69 8.47
CA GLU A 35 -14.00 17.80 9.94
C GLU A 35 -12.64 17.69 10.64
N LEU A 36 -11.65 17.02 10.03
CA LEU A 36 -10.29 16.85 10.56
C LEU A 36 -9.39 18.07 10.37
N LYS A 37 -9.80 19.03 9.52
CA LYS A 37 -9.10 20.31 9.29
C LYS A 37 -7.65 20.17 8.83
N TYR A 38 -7.30 19.07 8.16
CA TYR A 38 -6.03 18.93 7.46
C TYR A 38 -6.22 19.16 5.97
N GLU A 39 -5.26 19.83 5.34
CA GLU A 39 -5.21 19.91 3.89
C GLU A 39 -4.92 18.53 3.30
N TYR A 40 -5.74 18.13 2.33
CA TYR A 40 -5.60 16.89 1.57
C TYR A 40 -5.75 17.14 0.08
N PHE A 41 -5.22 16.21 -0.71
CA PHE A 41 -5.46 16.18 -2.15
C PHE A 41 -5.92 14.79 -2.55
N LEU A 42 -7.14 14.70 -3.08
CA LEU A 42 -7.75 13.46 -3.56
C LEU A 42 -7.53 13.33 -5.07
N LYS A 43 -6.99 12.18 -5.48
CA LYS A 43 -6.70 11.84 -6.88
C LYS A 43 -7.56 10.67 -7.31
N GLU A 44 -8.23 10.86 -8.43
CA GLU A 44 -8.90 9.80 -9.17
C GLU A 44 -7.88 8.82 -9.78
N THR A 45 -8.34 7.61 -10.07
CA THR A 45 -7.56 6.60 -10.77
C THR A 45 -8.37 6.03 -11.93
N GLU A 46 -7.73 5.18 -12.74
CA GLU A 46 -8.43 4.44 -13.80
C GLU A 46 -9.55 3.53 -13.27
N ASN A 47 -9.42 3.07 -12.01
CA ASN A 47 -10.49 2.35 -11.34
C ASN A 47 -11.38 3.35 -10.59
N PRO A 48 -12.69 3.46 -10.92
CA PRO A 48 -13.56 4.46 -10.30
C PRO A 48 -13.79 4.20 -8.80
N PHE A 49 -13.46 3.01 -8.29
CA PHE A 49 -13.58 2.66 -6.88
C PHE A 49 -12.28 2.84 -6.10
N ILE A 50 -11.18 3.23 -6.74
CA ILE A 50 -9.88 3.44 -6.08
C ILE A 50 -9.44 4.89 -6.23
N TYR A 51 -9.03 5.47 -5.11
CA TYR A 51 -8.53 6.83 -5.01
C TYR A 51 -7.19 6.84 -4.27
N PHE A 52 -6.36 7.84 -4.58
CA PHE A 52 -5.20 8.17 -3.77
C PHE A 52 -5.44 9.49 -3.06
N ILE A 53 -5.19 9.51 -1.76
CA ILE A 53 -5.19 10.75 -0.98
C ILE A 53 -3.79 11.08 -0.50
N GLU A 54 -3.36 12.32 -0.73
CA GLU A 54 -2.18 12.89 -0.07
C GLU A 54 -2.63 13.46 1.27
N TYR A 55 -2.22 12.82 2.37
CA TYR A 55 -2.68 13.15 3.72
C TYR A 55 -1.52 13.16 4.72
N PRO A 56 -1.43 14.15 5.63
CA PRO A 56 -0.29 14.25 6.55
C PRO A 56 -0.29 13.22 7.68
N LYS A 57 -1.44 12.59 7.98
CA LYS A 57 -1.59 11.66 9.11
C LYS A 57 -2.31 10.37 8.71
N PRO A 58 -1.70 9.51 7.88
CA PRO A 58 -2.36 8.32 7.31
C PRO A 58 -2.95 7.39 8.38
N ASN A 59 -2.27 7.20 9.51
CA ASN A 59 -2.76 6.35 10.61
C ASN A 59 -4.01 6.89 11.32
N GLU A 60 -4.21 8.21 11.33
CA GLU A 60 -5.42 8.82 11.89
C GLU A 60 -6.59 8.60 10.94
N LEU A 61 -6.37 8.82 9.64
CA LEU A 61 -7.34 8.56 8.60
C LEU A 61 -7.81 7.09 8.60
N ILE A 62 -6.88 6.14 8.60
CA ILE A 62 -7.18 4.69 8.64
C ILE A 62 -8.03 4.32 9.86
N LYS A 63 -7.83 4.97 11.00
CA LYS A 63 -8.62 4.69 12.21
C LYS A 63 -10.05 5.18 12.06
N ILE A 64 -10.22 6.41 11.58
CA ILE A 64 -11.54 7.04 11.42
C ILE A 64 -12.39 6.25 10.44
N THR A 65 -11.81 5.88 9.30
CA THR A 65 -12.50 5.09 8.28
C THR A 65 -12.91 3.69 8.76
N ASN A 66 -12.20 3.12 9.74
CA ASN A 66 -12.56 1.83 10.33
C ASN A 66 -13.62 1.96 11.43
N THR A 67 -13.72 3.12 12.09
CA THR A 67 -14.73 3.38 13.12
C THR A 67 -16.05 3.86 12.54
N GLU A 68 -15.99 4.56 11.41
CA GLU A 68 -17.13 5.13 10.74
C GLU A 68 -17.58 4.21 9.60
N ASN A 69 -18.88 4.06 9.40
CA ASN A 69 -19.45 3.12 8.43
C ASN A 69 -19.34 3.64 6.98
N LEU A 70 -18.12 3.96 6.53
CA LEU A 70 -17.84 4.68 5.28
C LEU A 70 -17.81 3.79 4.03
N LYS A 71 -18.22 2.51 4.12
CA LYS A 71 -18.25 1.56 3.00
C LYS A 71 -16.92 1.49 2.22
N ILE A 72 -15.81 1.54 2.96
CA ILE A 72 -14.45 1.38 2.43
C ILE A 72 -14.09 -0.11 2.55
N GLU A 73 -13.67 -0.71 1.44
CA GLU A 73 -13.18 -2.10 1.38
C GLU A 73 -11.75 -2.19 1.93
N ASP A 74 -10.90 -1.24 1.55
CA ASP A 74 -9.49 -1.25 1.93
C ASP A 74 -8.94 0.17 2.04
N ILE A 75 -8.08 0.40 3.02
CA ILE A 75 -7.36 1.66 3.20
C ILE A 75 -5.99 1.42 3.80
N LYS A 76 -4.97 1.94 3.13
CA LYS A 76 -3.58 1.73 3.56
C LYS A 76 -2.66 2.82 3.04
N GLU A 77 -1.64 3.13 3.83
CA GLU A 77 -0.52 3.95 3.36
C GLU A 77 0.25 3.19 2.28
N VAL A 78 0.57 3.89 1.19
CA VAL A 78 1.25 3.33 0.02
C VAL A 78 2.40 4.22 -0.42
N THR A 79 3.19 3.70 -1.34
CA THR A 79 4.01 4.54 -2.22
C THR A 79 3.61 4.25 -3.65
N CYS A 80 3.25 5.30 -4.36
CA CYS A 80 2.90 5.23 -5.76
C CYS A 80 4.18 5.25 -6.61
N THR A 81 4.19 4.40 -7.64
CA THR A 81 5.25 4.36 -8.65
C THR A 81 4.62 4.06 -10.00
N ILE A 82 5.41 4.20 -11.06
CA ILE A 82 4.97 3.86 -12.41
C ILE A 82 4.78 2.34 -12.49
N ASN A 83 3.73 1.90 -13.16
CA ASN A 83 3.45 0.48 -13.39
C ASN A 83 4.44 -0.13 -14.40
N ASN A 84 5.65 -0.36 -13.91
CA ASN A 84 6.76 -0.93 -14.64
C ASN A 84 7.56 -1.83 -13.68
N LEU A 85 7.90 -3.05 -14.12
CA LEU A 85 8.55 -4.05 -13.27
C LEU A 85 9.84 -3.53 -12.59
N ASN A 86 10.64 -2.75 -13.32
CA ASN A 86 11.90 -2.22 -12.79
C ASN A 86 11.64 -1.16 -11.72
N HIS A 87 10.68 -0.26 -11.97
CA HIS A 87 10.28 0.77 -11.01
C HIS A 87 9.67 0.14 -9.74
N ILE A 88 8.76 -0.82 -9.89
CA ILE A 88 8.13 -1.53 -8.78
C ILE A 88 9.20 -2.24 -7.93
N SER A 89 10.05 -3.05 -8.57
CA SER A 89 11.12 -3.79 -7.90
C SER A 89 12.08 -2.84 -7.17
N TYR A 90 12.52 -1.77 -7.83
CA TYR A 90 13.40 -0.77 -7.23
C TYR A 90 12.77 -0.11 -6.01
N THR A 91 11.52 0.34 -6.10
CA THR A 91 10.80 0.99 -4.99
C THR A 91 10.67 0.06 -3.77
N ILE A 92 10.40 -1.23 -3.99
CA ILE A 92 10.35 -2.22 -2.91
C ILE A 92 11.72 -2.38 -2.25
N ILE A 93 12.74 -2.64 -3.06
CA ILE A 93 14.12 -2.86 -2.62
C ILE A 93 14.62 -1.66 -1.82
N GLU A 94 14.44 -0.45 -2.34
CA GLU A 94 14.83 0.79 -1.67
C GLU A 94 14.20 0.93 -0.28
N LYS A 95 12.90 0.63 -0.15
CA LYS A 95 12.18 0.74 1.12
C LYS A 95 12.65 -0.21 2.22
N ILE A 96 13.12 -1.41 1.84
CA ILE A 96 13.43 -2.47 2.80
C ILE A 96 14.92 -2.78 2.95
N ARG A 97 15.77 -2.51 1.94
CA ARG A 97 17.19 -2.94 1.87
C ARG A 97 18.03 -2.67 3.12
N TYR A 98 17.75 -1.58 3.84
CA TYR A 98 18.50 -1.18 5.03
C TYR A 98 17.89 -1.68 6.36
N LYS A 99 16.79 -2.44 6.29
CA LYS A 99 16.00 -2.90 7.43
C LYS A 99 15.94 -4.43 7.55
N ILE A 100 16.43 -5.14 6.52
CA ILE A 100 16.42 -6.60 6.43
C ILE A 100 17.54 -7.24 7.24
N THR A 101 17.35 -8.53 7.53
CA THR A 101 18.42 -9.45 7.97
C THR A 101 18.48 -10.63 7.01
N PRO A 102 19.58 -11.41 6.96
CA PRO A 102 19.68 -12.58 6.07
C PRO A 102 18.61 -13.66 6.31
N THR A 103 17.98 -13.66 7.49
CA THR A 103 16.91 -14.61 7.84
C THR A 103 15.51 -14.05 7.57
N ASP A 104 15.41 -12.78 7.16
CA ASP A 104 14.12 -12.20 6.82
C ASP A 104 13.57 -12.92 5.58
N THR A 105 12.26 -13.02 5.51
CA THR A 105 11.51 -13.55 4.36
C THR A 105 10.47 -12.54 3.93
N PHE A 106 10.00 -12.64 2.70
CA PHE A 106 8.94 -11.76 2.20
C PHE A 106 7.81 -12.56 1.54
N LYS A 107 6.66 -11.91 1.36
CA LYS A 107 5.55 -12.42 0.55
C LYS A 107 5.07 -11.28 -0.35
N ILE A 108 4.86 -11.57 -1.63
CA ILE A 108 4.23 -10.63 -2.56
C ILE A 108 2.76 -11.01 -2.75
N ASN A 109 1.88 -10.01 -2.68
CA ASN A 109 0.49 -10.13 -3.10
C ASN A 109 0.23 -9.06 -4.16
N ILE A 110 -0.13 -9.50 -5.38
CA ILE A 110 -0.45 -8.61 -6.50
C ILE A 110 -1.97 -8.54 -6.65
N HIS A 111 -2.51 -7.33 -6.56
CA HIS A 111 -3.91 -7.01 -6.76
C HIS A 111 -4.05 -6.40 -8.16
N LYS A 112 -4.90 -7.02 -8.99
CA LYS A 112 -5.25 -6.47 -10.30
C LYS A 112 -6.48 -5.59 -10.12
N ASP A 113 -6.23 -4.30 -9.97
CA ASP A 113 -7.27 -3.31 -9.75
C ASP A 113 -7.56 -2.48 -11.02
N SER A 114 -6.94 -2.78 -12.16
CA SER A 114 -7.24 -2.17 -13.45
C SER A 114 -8.24 -2.99 -14.26
N TYR A 115 -9.14 -2.29 -14.97
CA TYR A 115 -10.07 -2.89 -15.92
C TYR A 115 -9.41 -3.23 -17.26
N ILE A 116 -8.18 -2.75 -17.50
CA ILE A 116 -7.40 -3.11 -18.67
C ILE A 116 -6.90 -4.56 -18.50
N PRO A 117 -6.94 -5.39 -19.56
CA PRO A 117 -6.34 -6.71 -19.54
C PRO A 117 -4.82 -6.60 -19.32
N TYR A 118 -4.39 -6.82 -18.08
CA TYR A 118 -2.98 -7.03 -17.75
C TYR A 118 -2.51 -8.38 -18.32
N GLU A 119 -1.53 -8.33 -19.22
CA GLU A 119 -0.84 -9.54 -19.68
C GLU A 119 0.02 -10.10 -18.54
N ASN A 120 -0.45 -11.24 -18.01
CA ASN A 120 0.29 -12.21 -17.20
C ASN A 120 0.83 -11.75 -15.82
N ILE A 121 -0.07 -11.64 -14.83
CA ILE A 121 0.24 -11.42 -13.41
C ILE A 121 1.30 -12.41 -12.87
N ILE A 122 1.31 -13.66 -13.35
CA ILE A 122 2.27 -14.68 -12.90
C ILE A 122 3.70 -14.28 -13.30
N ASN A 123 3.88 -13.71 -14.50
CA ASN A 123 5.16 -13.18 -14.92
C ASN A 123 5.57 -11.98 -14.05
N THR A 124 4.65 -11.05 -13.79
CA THR A 124 4.91 -9.89 -12.90
C THR A 124 5.38 -10.33 -11.52
N HIS A 125 4.70 -11.31 -10.91
CA HIS A 125 5.09 -11.86 -9.62
C HIS A 125 6.49 -12.47 -9.67
N THR A 126 6.74 -13.35 -10.64
CA THR A 126 8.00 -14.08 -10.78
C THR A 126 9.19 -13.12 -10.96
N GLU A 127 9.04 -12.12 -11.82
CA GLU A 127 10.10 -11.13 -12.10
C GLU A 127 10.42 -10.28 -10.86
N ILE A 128 9.40 -9.79 -10.14
CA ILE A 128 9.62 -9.00 -8.92
C ILE A 128 10.24 -9.87 -7.83
N THR A 129 9.76 -11.11 -7.62
CA THR A 129 10.35 -12.06 -6.67
C THR A 129 11.82 -12.29 -6.99
N ASN A 130 12.15 -12.56 -8.25
CA ASN A 130 13.54 -12.77 -8.68
C ASN A 130 14.42 -11.55 -8.41
N ALA A 131 13.93 -10.34 -8.71
CA ALA A 131 14.67 -9.10 -8.46
C ALA A 131 14.97 -8.91 -6.96
N ILE A 132 13.98 -9.11 -6.10
CA ILE A 132 14.14 -9.00 -4.64
C ILE A 132 15.10 -10.07 -4.12
N CYS A 133 14.91 -11.34 -4.48
CA CYS A 133 15.77 -12.44 -4.05
C CYS A 133 17.23 -12.22 -4.46
N ASN A 134 17.47 -11.78 -5.71
CA ASN A 134 18.81 -11.61 -6.25
C ASN A 134 19.55 -10.42 -5.64
N ILE A 135 18.84 -9.34 -5.29
CA ILE A 135 19.47 -8.11 -4.79
C ILE A 135 19.58 -8.10 -3.27
N LEU A 136 18.56 -8.63 -2.57
CA LEU A 136 18.49 -8.59 -1.10
C LEU A 136 18.92 -9.89 -0.43
N TYR A 137 19.09 -10.97 -1.18
CA TYR A 137 19.48 -12.30 -0.65
C TYR A 137 18.55 -12.82 0.46
N ILE A 138 17.26 -12.48 0.38
CA ILE A 138 16.19 -13.02 1.23
C ILE A 138 15.23 -13.82 0.37
N SER A 139 14.58 -14.83 0.95
CA SER A 139 13.68 -15.72 0.20
C SER A 139 12.21 -15.35 0.38
N GLU A 140 11.41 -15.67 -0.64
CA GLU A 140 9.95 -15.62 -0.51
C GLU A 140 9.45 -16.75 0.40
N SER A 141 8.47 -16.45 1.26
CA SER A 141 7.74 -17.43 2.07
C SER A 141 6.30 -16.99 2.26
N SER A 142 5.35 -17.83 1.86
CA SER A 142 3.94 -17.66 2.20
C SER A 142 3.64 -17.95 3.67
N ASN A 143 4.50 -18.72 4.33
CA ASN A 143 4.36 -19.13 5.72
C ASN A 143 5.17 -18.19 6.62
N ASP A 144 4.46 -17.33 7.36
CA ASP A 144 5.01 -16.34 8.31
C ASP A 144 6.10 -15.41 7.73
N PRO A 145 5.79 -14.63 6.67
CA PRO A 145 6.74 -13.69 6.09
C PRO A 145 7.15 -12.59 7.08
N THR A 146 8.41 -12.17 7.04
CA THR A 146 8.86 -10.97 7.78
C THR A 146 8.33 -9.69 7.14
N TRP A 147 8.21 -9.67 5.81
CA TRP A 147 7.73 -8.54 5.02
C TRP A 147 6.53 -8.94 4.18
N ASP A 148 5.40 -8.28 4.38
CA ASP A 148 4.20 -8.42 3.55
C ASP A 148 4.14 -7.25 2.57
N ILE A 149 4.26 -7.55 1.28
CA ILE A 149 4.35 -6.59 0.18
C ILE A 149 3.08 -6.73 -0.64
N ASN A 150 2.26 -5.67 -0.64
CA ASN A 150 1.03 -5.59 -1.41
C ASN A 150 1.21 -4.60 -2.55
N ILE A 151 0.95 -5.05 -3.78
CA ILE A 151 1.17 -4.32 -5.01
C ILE A 151 -0.18 -4.20 -5.72
N HIS A 152 -0.71 -2.99 -5.83
CA HIS A 152 -1.96 -2.70 -6.53
C HIS A 152 -1.65 -2.13 -7.91
N LEU A 153 -1.98 -2.89 -8.97
CA LEU A 153 -1.78 -2.48 -10.37
C LEU A 153 -3.01 -1.71 -10.86
N ILE A 154 -2.88 -0.41 -11.08
CA ILE A 154 -3.98 0.52 -11.37
C ILE A 154 -3.61 1.37 -12.60
N GLY A 155 -3.91 0.85 -13.79
CA GLY A 155 -3.54 1.49 -15.05
C GLY A 155 -2.03 1.63 -15.19
N GLU A 156 -1.59 2.85 -15.48
CA GLU A 156 -0.16 3.25 -15.56
C GLU A 156 0.51 3.45 -14.19
N LEU A 157 -0.27 3.43 -13.10
CA LEU A 157 0.22 3.58 -11.74
C LEU A 157 0.22 2.24 -10.99
N CYS A 158 1.11 2.16 -10.01
CA CYS A 158 1.20 1.04 -9.10
C CYS A 158 1.33 1.57 -7.66
N ALA A 159 0.49 1.07 -6.75
CA ALA A 159 0.57 1.41 -5.33
C ALA A 159 1.17 0.28 -4.51
N ILE A 160 2.21 0.58 -3.74
CA ILE A 160 2.98 -0.42 -3.00
C ILE A 160 2.86 -0.15 -1.50
N SER A 161 2.21 -1.08 -0.79
CA SER A 161 2.16 -1.13 0.66
C SER A 161 3.11 -2.21 1.19
N ILE A 162 3.99 -1.85 2.11
CA ILE A 162 4.95 -2.77 2.72
C ILE A 162 4.80 -2.73 4.22
N LYS A 163 4.49 -3.88 4.82
CA LYS A 163 4.34 -4.04 6.27
C LYS A 163 5.32 -5.07 6.79
N ARG A 164 6.08 -4.70 7.83
CA ARG A 164 6.91 -5.66 8.56
C ARG A 164 6.09 -6.37 9.63
N SER A 165 6.21 -7.70 9.73
CA SER A 165 5.65 -8.48 10.82
C SER A 165 6.28 -8.08 12.16
N ASN A 166 5.45 -7.94 13.18
CA ASN A 166 5.90 -7.62 14.55
C ASN A 166 6.43 -8.84 15.31
N LYS A 167 6.26 -10.06 14.78
CA LYS A 167 6.53 -11.31 15.51
C LYS A 167 8.01 -11.51 15.86
N ASN A 168 8.94 -10.91 15.10
CA ASN A 168 10.39 -11.02 15.33
C ASN A 168 10.99 -9.89 16.20
N ARG A 169 10.20 -9.01 16.81
CA ARG A 169 10.71 -7.89 17.63
C ARG A 169 11.39 -8.33 18.95
N ASN A 170 11.16 -9.55 19.44
CA ASN A 170 11.51 -9.94 20.82
C ASN A 170 12.82 -10.72 21.00
N LYS A 171 13.70 -10.84 19.99
CA LYS A 171 14.99 -11.55 20.19
C LYS A 171 16.14 -10.67 20.72
N PHE A 172 16.03 -9.34 20.67
CA PHE A 172 17.11 -8.44 21.10
C PHE A 172 16.79 -7.58 22.34
N SER A 173 15.56 -7.58 22.85
CA SER A 173 15.24 -6.96 24.15
C SER A 173 15.87 -7.69 25.35
N GLN A 174 16.52 -8.84 25.11
CA GLN A 174 17.21 -9.64 26.13
C GLN A 174 18.71 -9.30 26.25
N TYR A 175 19.27 -8.49 25.35
CA TYR A 175 20.65 -8.03 25.43
C TYR A 175 20.69 -6.56 25.89
N THR A 176 20.31 -6.34 27.14
CA THR A 176 20.88 -5.22 27.90
C THR A 176 22.32 -5.56 28.20
N PHE A 177 23.25 -4.89 27.53
CA PHE A 177 24.63 -4.80 27.99
C PHE A 177 24.63 -3.99 29.29
N THR A 178 24.77 -4.67 30.42
CA THR A 178 25.24 -4.07 31.68
C THR A 178 26.76 -3.94 31.67
#